data_AF-A0A6N8HMX1-F1
#
_entry.id   AF-A0A6N8HMX1-F1
#
_cell.length_a   1.000
_cell.length_b   1.000
_cell.length_c   1.000
_cell.angle_alpha   90.00
_cell.angle_beta   90.00
_cell.angle_gamma   90.00
#
_symmetry.space_group_name_H-M   'P 1'
#
loop_
_entity.id
_entity.type
_entity.pdbx_description
1 polymer ?
#
loop_
_entity_poly.entity_id
_entity_poly.type
_entity_poly.pdbx_seq_one_letter_code
_entity_poly.pdbx_strand_id
1 'polypeptide(L)'
;MLFSASVQLKQVGKTAIVPSLFNINEPVIFGLPIVLNPILIIPFVLGPTIIVTINYFLFATGILPPVILQPPFTVPIFLGGFIATGGSVLAGLVQIMNAVIAAVIYWPFFKRYEKELTEQEQAEAEPAQS
;
A
#
# COMPACT_ATOMS: atom_id res chain seq x y z
N MET A 1 -5.19 8.54 0.06
CA MET A 1 -6.30 8.33 1.03
C MET A 1 -6.51 9.51 1.97
N LEU A 2 -5.52 9.95 2.78
CA LEU A 2 -5.73 11.06 3.75
C LEU A 2 -6.20 12.39 3.14
N PHE A 3 -5.79 12.69 1.91
CA PHE A 3 -6.18 13.91 1.18
C PHE A 3 -7.27 13.66 0.13
N SER A 4 -8.00 12.55 0.26
CA SER A 4 -8.96 12.14 -0.78
C SER A 4 -10.18 13.06 -0.83
N ALA A 5 -10.79 13.26 -2.00
CA ALA A 5 -12.05 13.99 -2.14
C ALA A 5 -13.20 13.26 -1.42
N SER A 6 -13.26 11.92 -1.56
CA SER A 6 -14.26 11.06 -0.92
C SER A 6 -14.15 11.05 0.61
N VAL A 7 -15.32 11.11 1.26
CA VAL A 7 -15.45 11.03 2.72
C VAL A 7 -15.09 9.63 3.21
N GLN A 8 -15.52 8.59 2.51
CA GLN A 8 -15.21 7.20 2.87
C GLN A 8 -13.70 6.93 2.80
N LEU A 9 -13.01 7.34 1.72
CA LEU A 9 -11.56 7.13 1.59
C LEU A 9 -10.74 7.89 2.65
N LYS A 10 -11.20 9.08 3.06
CA LYS A 10 -10.59 9.83 4.17
C LYS A 10 -10.74 9.11 5.51
N GLN A 11 -11.93 8.57 5.80
CA GLN A 11 -12.19 7.86 7.06
C GLN A 11 -11.35 6.58 7.15
N VAL A 12 -11.34 5.75 6.09
CA VAL A 12 -10.50 4.55 6.03
C VAL A 12 -9.02 4.91 6.13
N GLY A 13 -8.57 5.96 5.45
CA GLY A 13 -7.17 6.40 5.53
C GLY A 13 -6.73 6.79 6.95
N LYS A 14 -7.61 7.39 7.76
CA LYS A 14 -7.30 7.76 9.15
C LYS A 14 -7.22 6.55 10.08
N THR A 15 -8.11 5.58 9.91
CA THR A 15 -8.15 4.39 10.76
C THR A 15 -7.11 3.36 10.37
N ALA A 16 -6.71 3.32 9.10
CA ALA A 16 -5.77 2.35 8.57
C ALA A 16 -4.28 2.74 8.70
N ILE A 17 -3.92 4.02 8.78
CA ILE A 17 -2.51 4.43 8.68
C ILE A 17 -1.62 3.86 9.79
N VAL A 18 -2.11 3.85 11.03
CA VAL A 18 -1.37 3.30 12.18
C VAL A 18 -1.18 1.79 12.03
N PRO A 19 -2.24 0.97 11.86
CA PRO A 19 -2.08 -0.47 11.67
C PRO A 19 -1.23 -0.81 10.43
N SER A 20 -1.40 -0.10 9.31
CA SER A 20 -0.62 -0.36 8.09
C SER A 20 0.88 -0.12 8.27
N LEU A 21 1.29 0.78 9.17
CA LEU A 21 2.71 0.98 9.48
C LEU A 21 3.36 -0.28 10.07
N PHE A 22 2.58 -1.10 10.78
CA PHE A 22 2.98 -2.36 11.41
C PHE A 22 2.55 -3.59 10.56
N ASN A 23 2.38 -3.42 9.24
CA ASN A 23 1.94 -4.45 8.29
C ASN A 23 0.56 -5.06 8.58
N ILE A 24 -0.30 -4.38 9.33
CA ILE A 24 -1.69 -4.78 9.56
C ILE A 24 -2.56 -4.10 8.48
N ASN A 25 -2.98 -4.86 7.47
CA ASN A 25 -3.63 -4.34 6.26
C ASN A 25 -5.13 -4.66 6.18
N GLU A 26 -5.67 -5.41 7.14
CA GLU A 26 -7.07 -5.78 7.25
C GLU A 26 -8.02 -4.57 7.25
N PRO A 27 -7.74 -3.44 7.94
CA PRO A 27 -8.60 -2.26 7.88
C PRO A 27 -8.71 -1.66 6.46
N VAL A 28 -7.69 -1.84 5.62
CA VAL A 28 -7.69 -1.35 4.24
C VAL A 28 -8.44 -2.31 3.33
N ILE A 29 -8.18 -3.61 3.48
CA ILE A 29 -8.74 -4.68 2.64
C ILE A 29 -10.24 -4.90 2.91
N PHE A 30 -10.70 -4.67 4.15
CA PHE A 30 -12.11 -4.75 4.51
C PHE A 30 -12.81 -3.39 4.50
N GLY A 31 -12.10 -2.30 4.83
CA GLY A 31 -12.66 -0.96 4.83
C GLY A 31 -12.91 -0.41 3.42
N LEU A 32 -12.16 -0.89 2.43
CA LEU A 32 -12.46 -0.74 1.02
C LEU A 32 -12.70 -2.14 0.47
N PRO A 33 -13.72 -2.39 -0.38
CA PRO A 33 -13.95 -3.70 -0.97
C PRO A 33 -12.91 -4.01 -2.07
N ILE A 34 -11.61 -3.96 -1.74
CA ILE A 34 -10.47 -4.12 -2.67
C ILE A 34 -10.57 -5.45 -3.39
N VAL A 35 -10.93 -6.51 -2.67
CA VAL A 35 -11.07 -7.87 -3.21
C VAL A 35 -12.22 -7.98 -4.21
N LEU A 36 -13.29 -7.19 -4.02
CA LEU A 36 -14.46 -7.19 -4.89
C LEU A 36 -14.36 -6.14 -6.01
N ASN A 37 -13.38 -5.23 -5.93
CA ASN A 37 -13.22 -4.15 -6.90
C ASN A 37 -12.19 -4.54 -7.99
N PRO A 38 -12.62 -4.77 -9.25
CA PRO A 38 -11.74 -5.16 -10.34
C PRO A 38 -10.70 -4.08 -10.71
N ILE A 39 -10.91 -2.83 -10.31
CA ILE A 39 -9.96 -1.73 -10.52
C ILE A 39 -8.81 -1.81 -9.51
N LEU A 40 -9.12 -2.12 -8.25
CA LEU A 40 -8.11 -2.16 -7.17
C LEU A 40 -7.40 -3.51 -7.06
N ILE A 41 -8.00 -4.60 -7.55
CA ILE A 41 -7.33 -5.91 -7.57
C ILE A 41 -6.09 -5.91 -8.48
N ILE A 42 -6.09 -5.10 -9.55
CA ILE A 42 -4.98 -4.99 -10.49
C ILE A 42 -3.69 -4.50 -9.80
N PRO A 43 -3.66 -3.31 -9.17
CA PRO A 43 -2.47 -2.86 -8.44
C PRO A 43 -2.19 -3.72 -7.20
N PHE A 44 -3.20 -4.37 -6.62
CA PHE A 44 -3.02 -5.30 -5.49
C PHE A 44 -2.21 -6.54 -5.84
N VAL A 45 -2.35 -7.05 -7.06
CA VAL A 45 -1.53 -8.17 -7.55
C VAL A 45 -0.22 -7.66 -8.17
N LEU A 46 -0.30 -6.67 -9.05
CA LEU A 46 0.88 -6.20 -9.80
C LEU A 46 1.93 -5.53 -8.90
N GLY A 47 1.52 -4.76 -7.90
CA GLY A 47 2.42 -4.05 -6.99
C GLY A 47 3.40 -5.02 -6.30
N PRO A 48 2.91 -6.00 -5.53
CA PRO A 48 3.75 -7.02 -4.90
C PRO A 48 4.61 -7.79 -5.91
N THR A 49 4.07 -8.18 -7.07
CA THR A 49 4.83 -8.91 -8.09
C THR A 49 6.04 -8.11 -8.58
N ILE A 50 5.85 -6.82 -8.89
CA ILE A 50 6.93 -5.93 -9.33
C ILE A 50 7.96 -5.75 -8.21
N ILE A 51 7.53 -5.49 -6.98
CA ILE A 51 8.42 -5.30 -5.82
C ILE A 51 9.25 -6.55 -5.54
N VAL A 52 8.62 -7.73 -5.52
CA VAL A 52 9.32 -9.01 -5.32
C VAL A 52 10.35 -9.24 -6.43
N THR A 53 10.00 -8.95 -7.67
CA THR A 53 10.90 -9.11 -8.81
C THR A 53 12.14 -8.20 -8.68
N ILE A 54 11.94 -6.92 -8.35
CA ILE A 54 13.03 -5.96 -8.14
C ILE A 54 13.94 -6.42 -6.99
N ASN A 55 13.34 -6.77 -5.84
CA ASN A 55 14.10 -7.22 -4.67
C ASN A 55 14.89 -8.49 -4.97
N TYR A 56 14.29 -9.45 -5.70
CA TYR A 56 14.98 -10.68 -6.10
C TYR A 56 16.26 -10.38 -6.87
N PHE A 57 16.21 -9.49 -7.88
CA PHE A 57 17.40 -9.09 -8.61
C PHE A 57 18.43 -8.39 -7.72
N LEU A 58 18.00 -7.50 -6.83
CA LEU A 58 18.92 -6.81 -5.90
C LEU A 58 19.67 -7.77 -4.97
N PHE A 59 19.00 -8.82 -4.47
CA PHE A 59 19.66 -9.88 -3.70
C PHE A 59 20.54 -10.78 -4.60
N ALA A 60 20.05 -11.16 -5.78
CA ALA A 60 20.76 -12.05 -6.70
C ALA A 60 22.06 -11.44 -7.26
N THR A 61 22.09 -10.14 -7.51
CA THR A 61 23.29 -9.42 -7.96
C THR A 61 24.23 -9.06 -6.81
N GLY A 62 23.88 -9.38 -5.56
CA GLY A 62 24.66 -9.04 -4.37
C GLY A 62 24.69 -7.55 -4.02
N ILE A 63 23.80 -6.74 -4.60
CA ILE A 63 23.63 -5.33 -4.23
C ILE A 63 23.09 -5.25 -2.80
N LEU A 64 22.11 -6.10 -2.48
CA LEU A 64 21.64 -6.26 -1.12
C LEU A 64 22.37 -7.40 -0.42
N PRO A 65 22.80 -7.18 0.84
CA PRO A 65 23.34 -8.26 1.67
C PRO A 65 22.28 -9.33 1.93
N PRO A 66 22.68 -10.59 2.17
CA PRO A 66 21.74 -11.68 2.42
C PRO A 66 20.91 -11.43 3.68
N VAL A 67 19.70 -11.99 3.70
CA VAL A 67 18.84 -11.99 4.88
C VAL A 67 19.44 -12.94 5.92
N ILE A 68 19.78 -12.42 7.09
CA ILE A 68 20.40 -13.18 8.20
C ILE A 68 19.42 -13.43 9.35
N LEU A 69 18.30 -12.69 9.39
CA LEU A 69 17.26 -12.82 10.40
C LEU A 69 15.90 -12.56 9.75
N GLN A 70 14.87 -13.29 10.18
CA GLN A 70 13.49 -13.00 9.83
C GLN A 70 12.85 -12.16 10.95
N PRO A 71 12.66 -10.83 10.77
CA PRO A 71 11.98 -10.02 11.75
C PRO A 71 10.50 -10.41 11.88
N PRO A 72 9.86 -10.20 13.05
CA PRO A 72 8.41 -10.31 13.17
C PRO A 72 7.69 -9.44 12.14
N PHE A 73 6.56 -9.92 11.61
CA PHE A 73 5.79 -9.17 10.61
C PHE A 73 5.28 -7.81 11.12
N THR A 74 5.15 -7.65 12.44
CA THR A 74 4.76 -6.39 13.08
C THR A 74 5.86 -5.33 13.09
N VAL A 75 7.08 -5.65 12.67
CA VAL A 75 8.15 -4.64 12.57
C VAL A 75 7.73 -3.57 11.57
N PRO A 76 7.88 -2.27 11.91
CA PRO A 76 7.51 -1.18 11.01
C PRO A 76 8.15 -1.34 9.62
N ILE A 77 7.37 -1.05 8.58
CA ILE A 77 7.72 -1.32 7.15
C ILE A 77 9.04 -0.70 6.67
N PHE A 78 9.62 0.26 7.40
CA PHE A 78 10.91 0.87 7.07
C PHE A 78 12.10 0.20 7.77
N LEU A 79 11.86 -0.49 8.89
CA LEU A 79 12.89 -1.12 9.70
C LEU A 79 13.11 -2.60 9.37
N GLY A 80 12.13 -3.26 8.73
CA GLY A 80 12.15 -4.69 8.46
C GLY A 80 13.41 -5.16 7.73
N GLY A 81 13.69 -4.59 6.56
CA GLY A 81 14.86 -4.92 5.73
C GLY A 81 16.20 -4.51 6.35
N PHE A 82 16.26 -3.42 7.12
CA PHE A 82 17.46 -3.05 7.87
C PHE A 82 17.80 -4.13 8.90
N ILE A 83 16.81 -4.57 9.69
CA ILE A 83 16.97 -5.61 10.70
C ILE A 83 17.25 -6.97 10.05
N ALA A 84 16.52 -7.31 8.99
CA ALA A 84 16.63 -8.59 8.30
C ALA A 84 18.03 -8.85 7.73
N THR A 85 18.76 -7.79 7.39
CA THR A 85 20.10 -7.84 6.81
C THR A 85 21.22 -7.54 7.81
N GLY A 86 20.91 -7.45 9.11
CA GLY A 86 21.93 -7.20 10.15
C GLY A 86 22.40 -5.75 10.25
N GLY A 87 21.58 -4.79 9.81
CA GLY A 87 21.86 -3.37 9.91
C GLY A 87 22.29 -2.71 8.60
N SER A 88 21.91 -3.26 7.44
CA SER A 88 22.21 -2.62 6.16
C SER A 88 21.31 -1.40 5.91
N VAL A 89 21.92 -0.21 5.93
CA VAL A 89 21.23 1.04 5.57
C VAL A 89 20.67 0.98 4.14
N LEU A 90 21.38 0.31 3.23
CA LEU A 90 20.93 0.12 1.85
C LEU A 90 19.61 -0.67 1.77
N ALA A 91 19.47 -1.73 2.58
CA ALA A 91 18.22 -2.49 2.68
C ALA A 91 17.07 -1.65 3.27
N GLY A 92 17.38 -0.72 4.18
CA GLY A 92 16.45 0.31 4.64
C GLY A 92 15.98 1.21 3.51
N LEU A 93 16.90 1.75 2.72
CA LEU A 93 16.60 2.64 1.59
C LEU A 93 15.78 1.94 0.49
N VAL A 94 16.09 0.67 0.19
CA VAL A 94 15.32 -0.13 -0.78
C VAL A 94 13.87 -0.32 -0.33
N GLN A 95 13.59 -0.46 0.97
CA GLN A 95 12.19 -0.49 1.44
C GLN A 95 11.46 0.84 1.20
N ILE A 96 12.12 1.97 1.41
CA ILE A 96 11.53 3.28 1.11
C ILE A 96 11.26 3.40 -0.40
N MET A 97 12.20 2.98 -1.24
CA MET A 97 12.02 2.92 -2.69
C MET A 97 10.84 2.01 -3.08
N ASN A 98 10.73 0.83 -2.46
CA ASN A 98 9.61 -0.10 -2.70
C ASN A 98 8.27 0.53 -2.32
N ALA A 99 8.19 1.27 -1.22
CA ALA A 99 6.98 1.99 -0.82
C ALA A 99 6.60 3.07 -1.86
N VAL A 100 7.59 3.79 -2.40
CA VAL A 100 7.38 4.78 -3.48
C VAL A 100 6.89 4.10 -4.75
N ILE A 101 7.51 2.99 -5.17
CA ILE A 101 7.10 2.22 -6.35
C ILE A 101 5.65 1.71 -6.17
N ALA A 102 5.32 1.16 -5.00
CA ALA A 102 3.96 0.72 -4.70
C ALA A 102 2.98 1.89 -4.80
N ALA A 103 3.31 3.04 -4.23
CA ALA A 103 2.48 4.23 -4.29
C ALA A 103 2.25 4.71 -5.73
N VAL A 104 3.28 4.70 -6.57
CA VAL A 104 3.20 5.08 -8.00
C VAL A 104 2.32 4.10 -8.77
N ILE A 105 2.46 2.79 -8.54
CA ILE A 105 1.63 1.76 -9.17
C ILE A 105 0.17 1.90 -8.76
N TYR A 106 -0.09 2.15 -7.47
CA TYR A 106 -1.45 2.32 -6.95
C TYR A 106 -2.10 3.65 -7.34
N TRP A 107 -1.31 4.70 -7.58
CA TRP A 107 -1.81 6.06 -7.83
C TRP A 107 -2.88 6.16 -8.93
N PRO A 108 -2.68 5.65 -10.15
CA PRO A 108 -3.68 5.79 -11.22
C PRO A 108 -5.00 5.07 -10.90
N PHE A 109 -4.93 3.89 -10.30
CA PHE A 109 -6.11 3.10 -9.92
C PHE A 109 -6.85 3.72 -8.73
N PHE A 110 -6.09 4.21 -7.75
CA PHE A 110 -6.62 4.94 -6.61
C PHE A 110 -7.38 6.19 -7.08
N LYS A 111 -6.81 6.96 -8.01
CA LYS A 111 -7.45 8.19 -8.52
C LYS A 111 -8.75 7.89 -9.29
N ARG A 112 -8.77 6.79 -10.05
CA ARG A 112 -9.99 6.33 -10.73
C ARG A 112 -11.07 5.95 -9.72
N TYR A 113 -10.72 5.13 -8.74
CA TYR A 113 -11.66 4.70 -7.72
C TYR A 113 -12.17 5.85 -6.84
N GLU A 114 -11.31 6.79 -6.48
CA GLU A 114 -11.69 8.01 -5.77
C GLU A 114 -12.75 8.80 -6.53
N LYS A 115 -12.62 8.91 -7.86
CA LYS A 115 -13.59 9.62 -8.69
C LYS A 115 -14.95 8.91 -8.68
N GLU A 116 -14.97 7.59 -8.92
CA GLU A 116 -16.19 6.79 -8.89
C GLU A 116 -16.93 6.90 -7.55
N LEU A 117 -16.18 6.88 -6.44
CA LEU A 117 -16.76 6.98 -5.11
C LEU A 117 -17.29 8.39 -4.80
N THR A 118 -16.56 9.43 -5.24
CA THR A 118 -17.01 10.82 -5.07
C THR A 118 -18.29 11.09 -5.88
N GLU A 119 -18.41 10.53 -7.07
CA GLU A 119 -19.62 10.62 -7.90
C GLU A 119 -20.81 9.90 -7.25
N GLN A 120 -20.59 8.73 -6.66
CA GLN A 120 -21.63 8.02 -5.89
C GLN A 120 -22.07 8.80 -4.65
N GLU A 121 -21.11 9.32 -3.86
CA GLU A 121 -21.40 10.15 -2.68
C GLU A 121 -22.21 11.41 -3.05
N GLN A 122 -21.96 12.01 -4.23
CA GLN A 122 -22.73 13.16 -4.73
C GLN A 122 -24.13 12.77 -5.20
N ALA A 123 -24.27 11.68 -5.94
CA ALA A 123 -25.57 11.19 -6.41
C ALA A 123 -26.48 10.75 -5.25
N GLU A 124 -25.94 10.18 -4.19
CA GLU A 124 -26.68 9.83 -2.96
C GLU A 124 -27.01 11.03 -2.08
N ALA A 125 -26.32 12.17 -2.26
CA ALA A 125 -26.68 13.42 -1.59
C ALA A 125 -27.81 14.19 -2.31
N GLU A 126 -28.16 13.82 -3.55
CA GLU A 126 -29.20 14.46 -4.37
C GLU A 126 -30.64 13.86 -4.35
N PRO A 127 -31.03 12.78 -3.61
CA PRO A 127 -32.42 12.33 -3.60
C PRO A 127 -33.18 12.89 -2.38
N ALA A 128 -33.74 14.10 -2.49
CA ALA A 128 -34.87 14.57 -1.67
C ALA A 128 -35.59 15.83 -2.20
N GLN A 129 -35.62 16.09 -3.51
CA GLN A 129 -36.45 17.16 -4.09
C GLN A 129 -37.10 16.74 -5.43
N SER A 130 -38.12 15.90 -5.37
CA SER A 130 -39.18 15.80 -6.40
C SER A 130 -40.40 15.10 -5.86
#